data_AF-A0A5C6AU20-F1
#
_entry.id   AF-A0A5C6AU20-F1
#
_cell.length_a   1.000
_cell.length_b   1.000
_cell.length_c   1.000
_cell.angle_alpha   90.00
_cell.angle_beta   90.00
_cell.angle_gamma   90.00
#
_symmetry.space_group_name_H-M   'P 1'
#
loop_
_entity.id
_entity.type
_entity.pdbx_description
1 polymer ?
#
loop_
_entity_poly.entity_id
_entity_poly.type
_entity_poly.pdbx_seq_one_letter_code
_entity_poly.pdbx_strand_id
1 'polypeptide(L)'
;MPLYYAIGLLFLFVILLIVEFFIPTAGMLGVAAAITAVMAIVIGFTHSTLAGGAITAFVLTATPVILITVIRIWPNTVFGKLILNRRPGQEHVHDERTTRSGRPLKELEGMLGVAKSDLLPAGLIEIAGHKMDAISTGTPIDAGTRVVVVNTNAGKIRVRIAMESEIQADADANQQVNLPDSLLSELPSAVDAASDQPTPTSSTSSPSNASSKSSKSSTSNKSSPDESPRPAQPNMLDSLDLDSLE
;
A
#
# COMPACT_ATOMS: atom_id res chain seq x y z
N MET A 1 41.43 19.75 36.19
CA MET A 1 41.13 19.95 34.75
C MET A 1 40.74 18.69 33.97
N PRO A 2 41.21 17.45 34.25
CA PRO A 2 40.85 16.28 33.41
C PRO A 2 39.34 15.96 33.41
N LEU A 3 38.65 16.27 34.51
CA LEU A 3 37.21 16.06 34.64
C LEU A 3 36.37 16.77 33.56
N TYR A 4 36.74 17.98 33.14
CA TYR A 4 36.01 18.71 32.10
C TYR A 4 36.07 17.98 30.74
N TYR A 5 37.23 17.41 30.40
CA TYR A 5 37.38 16.62 29.18
C TYR A 5 36.58 15.31 29.26
N ALA A 6 36.57 14.64 30.42
CA ALA A 6 35.78 13.43 30.62
C ALA A 6 34.27 13.70 30.47
N ILE A 7 33.77 14.79 31.05
CA ILE A 7 32.37 15.20 30.91
C ILE A 7 32.05 15.57 29.45
N GLY A 8 32.95 16.29 28.77
CA GLY A 8 32.77 16.64 27.35
C GLY A 8 32.69 15.41 26.44
N LEU A 9 33.56 14.42 26.66
CA LEU A 9 33.51 13.13 25.94
C LEU A 9 32.25 12.34 26.29
N LEU A 10 31.82 12.34 27.54
CA LEU A 10 30.58 11.67 27.93
C LEU A 10 29.36 12.30 27.24
N PHE A 11 29.31 13.62 27.13
CA PHE A 11 28.26 14.32 26.40
C PHE A 11 28.30 13.99 24.90
N LEU A 12 29.50 13.96 24.31
CA LEU A 12 29.70 13.56 22.91
C LEU A 12 29.26 12.11 22.66
N PHE A 13 29.53 11.19 23.59
CA PHE A 13 29.05 9.81 23.54
C PHE A 13 27.52 9.74 23.44
N VAL A 14 26.80 10.50 24.29
CA VAL A 14 25.34 10.55 24.25
C VAL A 14 24.84 11.12 22.91
N ILE A 15 25.47 12.20 22.42
CA ILE A 15 25.12 12.77 21.10
C ILE A 15 25.31 11.72 19.99
N LEU A 16 26.45 11.02 19.96
CA LEU A 16 26.73 10.00 18.94
C LEU A 16 25.67 8.88 18.95
N LEU A 17 25.23 8.43 20.13
CA LEU A 17 24.15 7.45 20.23
C LEU A 17 22.81 7.99 19.71
N ILE A 18 22.49 9.25 20.01
CA ILE A 18 21.27 9.90 19.51
C ILE A 18 21.33 10.02 17.97
N VAL A 19 22.47 10.47 17.43
CA VAL A 19 22.63 10.65 15.98
C VAL A 19 22.58 9.31 15.24
N GLU A 20 23.21 8.25 15.76
CA GLU A 20 23.10 6.90 15.20
C GLU A 20 21.65 6.41 15.14
N PHE A 21 20.80 6.81 16.11
CA PHE A 21 19.38 6.48 16.06
C PHE A 21 18.63 7.22 14.94
N PHE A 22 18.96 8.48 14.68
CA PHE A 22 18.36 9.24 13.57
C PHE A 22 18.85 8.79 12.20
N ILE A 23 20.13 8.46 12.11
CA ILE A 23 20.81 8.05 10.88
C ILE A 23 21.51 6.74 11.21
N PRO A 24 20.82 5.58 11.11
CA PRO A 24 21.43 4.30 11.40
C PRO A 24 22.54 4.02 10.37
N THR A 25 23.79 4.32 10.74
CA THR A 25 24.98 4.20 9.88
C THR A 25 25.51 2.78 9.83
N ALA A 26 24.63 1.79 10.06
CA ALA A 26 24.98 0.39 10.29
C ALA A 26 26.00 0.20 11.43
N GLY A 27 25.97 1.08 12.44
CA GLY A 27 26.80 1.00 13.64
C GLY A 27 28.13 1.75 13.59
N MET A 28 28.45 2.48 12.52
CA MET A 28 29.71 3.25 12.47
C MET A 28 29.79 4.33 13.55
N LEU A 29 28.72 5.12 13.75
CA LEU A 29 28.66 6.08 14.85
C LEU A 29 28.58 5.37 16.21
N GLY A 30 28.01 4.16 16.26
CA GLY A 30 28.03 3.31 17.47
C GLY A 30 29.45 2.93 17.89
N VAL A 31 30.33 2.59 16.94
CA VAL A 31 31.75 2.32 17.20
C VAL A 31 32.45 3.60 17.67
N ALA A 32 32.19 4.74 17.03
CA ALA A 32 32.74 6.02 17.46
C ALA A 32 32.28 6.40 18.88
N ALA A 33 31.01 6.13 19.22
CA ALA A 33 30.47 6.32 20.56
C ALA A 33 31.19 5.43 21.58
N ALA A 34 31.42 4.15 21.26
CA ALA A 34 32.15 3.24 22.14
C ALA A 34 33.59 3.72 22.43
N ILE A 35 34.33 4.14 21.40
CA ILE A 35 35.68 4.71 21.55
C ILE A 35 35.64 5.96 22.45
N THR A 36 34.68 6.84 22.20
CA THR A 36 34.50 8.07 22.98
C THR A 36 34.19 7.77 24.45
N ALA A 37 33.34 6.76 24.72
CA ALA A 37 33.01 6.33 26.07
C ALA A 37 34.23 5.74 26.81
N VAL A 38 35.04 4.92 26.14
CA VAL A 38 36.27 4.38 26.71
C VAL A 38 37.23 5.52 27.07
N MET A 39 37.42 6.50 26.19
CA MET A 39 38.26 7.67 26.48
C MET A 39 37.73 8.49 27.66
N ALA A 40 36.42 8.69 27.76
CA ALA A 40 35.80 9.37 28.90
C ALA A 40 36.07 8.64 30.22
N ILE A 41 35.98 7.31 30.22
CA ILE A 41 36.25 6.46 31.39
C ILE A 41 37.72 6.56 31.80
N VAL A 42 38.65 6.40 30.85
CA VAL A 42 40.10 6.48 31.13
C VAL A 42 40.45 7.82 31.75
N ILE A 43 40.01 8.93 31.13
CA ILE A 43 40.27 10.27 31.68
C ILE A 43 39.58 10.45 33.03
N GLY A 44 38.37 9.90 33.23
CA GLY A 44 37.68 9.87 34.50
C GLY A 44 38.52 9.25 35.63
N PHE A 45 39.14 8.09 35.37
CA PHE A 45 40.03 7.42 36.33
C PHE A 45 41.32 8.19 36.59
N THR A 46 41.83 8.97 35.63
CA THR A 46 42.98 9.86 35.90
C THR A 46 42.63 11.01 36.86
N HIS A 47 41.35 11.37 36.99
CA HIS A 47 40.89 12.37 37.94
C HIS A 47 40.66 11.81 39.34
N SER A 48 39.88 10.73 39.47
CA SER A 48 39.69 9.98 40.71
C SER A 48 39.00 8.64 40.44
N THR A 49 39.15 7.69 41.36
CA THR A 49 38.45 6.39 41.30
C THR A 49 36.93 6.54 41.33
N LEU A 50 36.43 7.51 42.11
CA LEU A 50 35.00 7.81 42.19
C LEU A 50 34.46 8.34 40.85
N ALA A 51 35.17 9.28 40.22
CA ALA A 51 34.74 9.87 38.94
C ALA A 51 34.76 8.83 37.81
N GLY A 52 35.84 8.06 37.69
CA GLY A 52 35.92 6.96 36.72
C GLY A 52 34.80 5.94 36.92
N GLY A 53 34.59 5.48 38.16
CA GLY A 53 33.52 4.55 38.50
C GLY A 53 32.12 5.07 38.19
N ALA A 54 31.84 6.35 38.47
CA ALA A 54 30.56 6.98 38.15
C ALA A 54 30.29 7.04 36.64
N ILE A 55 31.30 7.41 35.85
CA ILE A 55 31.21 7.45 34.38
C ILE A 55 30.99 6.04 33.82
N THR A 56 31.73 5.04 34.31
CA THR A 56 31.55 3.64 33.89
C THR A 56 30.14 3.14 34.21
N ALA A 57 29.64 3.39 35.43
CA ALA A 57 28.29 3.00 35.84
C ALA A 57 27.24 3.67 34.94
N PHE A 58 27.42 4.95 34.62
CA PHE A 58 26.55 5.66 33.70
C PHE A 58 26.56 5.05 32.30
N VAL A 59 27.73 4.78 31.71
CA VAL A 59 27.81 4.18 30.35
C VAL A 59 27.16 2.80 30.33
N LEU A 60 27.41 1.96 31.34
CA LEU A 60 26.85 0.60 31.42
C LEU A 60 25.34 0.59 31.62
N THR A 61 24.76 1.61 32.25
CA THR A 61 23.31 1.71 32.47
C THR A 61 22.61 2.44 31.31
N ALA A 62 23.20 3.54 30.83
CA ALA A 62 22.63 4.35 29.75
C ALA A 62 22.58 3.57 28.42
N THR A 63 23.62 2.83 28.06
CA THR A 63 23.68 2.10 26.78
C THR A 63 22.51 1.12 26.58
N PRO A 64 22.25 0.16 27.48
CA PRO A 64 21.12 -0.75 27.33
C PRO A 64 19.78 -0.04 27.47
N VAL A 65 19.66 0.97 28.34
CA VAL A 65 18.42 1.76 28.48
C VAL A 65 18.07 2.46 27.17
N ILE A 66 19.05 3.12 26.53
CA ILE A 66 18.87 3.78 25.24
C ILE A 66 18.51 2.74 24.18
N LEU A 67 19.22 1.62 24.11
CA LEU A 67 18.96 0.57 23.11
C LEU A 67 17.55 -0.03 23.25
N ILE A 68 17.12 -0.36 24.47
CA ILE A 68 15.76 -0.86 24.76
C ILE A 68 14.71 0.19 24.43
N THR A 69 14.95 1.45 24.83
CA THR A 69 14.05 2.58 24.56
C THR A 69 13.87 2.77 23.06
N VAL A 70 14.97 2.72 22.30
CA VAL A 70 14.97 2.77 20.84
C VAL A 70 14.14 1.62 20.27
N ILE A 71 14.41 0.36 20.63
CA ILE A 71 13.66 -0.80 20.11
C ILE A 71 12.16 -0.72 20.45
N ARG A 72 11.82 -0.22 21.64
CA ARG A 72 10.44 -0.08 22.12
C ARG A 72 9.69 1.07 21.42
N ILE A 73 10.36 2.19 21.16
CA ILE A 73 9.76 3.39 20.55
C ILE A 73 9.75 3.30 19.03
N TRP A 74 10.72 2.61 18.42
CA TRP A 74 10.86 2.45 16.98
C TRP A 74 9.56 1.99 16.27
N PRO A 75 8.79 0.99 16.72
CA PRO A 75 7.54 0.62 16.02
C PRO A 75 6.50 1.76 15.95
N ASN A 76 6.60 2.76 16.83
CA ASN A 76 5.68 3.90 16.88
C ASN A 76 6.19 5.13 16.13
N THR A 77 7.47 5.18 15.72
CA THR A 77 8.04 6.31 14.99
C THR A 77 7.79 6.21 13.47
N VAL A 78 7.75 7.37 12.80
CA VAL A 78 7.50 7.51 11.36
C VAL A 78 8.45 6.66 10.52
N PHE A 79 9.72 6.56 10.93
CA PHE A 79 10.74 5.75 10.26
C PHE A 79 10.54 4.24 10.46
N GLY A 80 10.10 3.79 11.63
CA GLY A 80 9.78 2.37 11.86
C GLY A 80 8.61 1.89 11.01
N LYS A 81 7.59 2.75 10.83
CA LYS A 81 6.47 2.50 9.92
C LYS A 81 6.86 2.57 8.43
N LEU A 82 7.98 3.21 8.09
CA LEU A 82 8.47 3.30 6.72
C LEU A 82 9.32 2.07 6.32
N ILE A 83 10.07 1.49 7.27
CA ILE A 83 11.01 0.37 7.05
C ILE A 83 10.39 -0.99 7.31
N LEU A 84 9.55 -1.13 8.35
CA LEU A 84 8.56 -2.20 8.35
C LEU A 84 7.49 -1.73 7.37
N ASN A 85 7.17 -2.53 6.36
CA ASN A 85 6.08 -2.32 5.41
C ASN A 85 4.67 -2.30 6.08
N ARG A 86 4.54 -1.74 7.29
CA ARG A 86 3.30 -1.21 7.86
C ARG A 86 3.00 0.08 7.10
N ARG A 87 2.33 -0.09 5.96
CA ARG A 87 1.55 0.99 5.36
C ARG A 87 0.84 1.75 6.50
N PRO A 88 0.91 3.09 6.50
CA PRO A 88 0.16 3.88 7.46
C PRO A 88 -1.32 3.48 7.33
N GLY A 89 -1.99 3.10 8.43
CA GLY A 89 -3.43 2.83 8.41
C GLY A 89 -3.93 1.49 8.99
N GLN A 90 -3.09 0.65 9.61
CA GLN A 90 -3.56 -0.53 10.37
C GLN A 90 -4.02 -0.16 11.80
N GLU A 91 -4.66 1.00 11.93
CA GLU A 91 -5.47 1.37 13.08
C GLU A 91 -6.62 2.21 12.52
N HIS A 92 -7.75 1.53 12.32
CA HIS A 92 -9.06 2.14 12.11
C HIS A 92 -9.21 3.12 10.94
N VAL A 93 -8.90 2.72 9.71
CA VAL A 93 -9.61 3.27 8.54
C VAL A 93 -9.94 2.14 7.60
N HIS A 94 -11.23 2.00 7.30
CA HIS A 94 -11.74 1.24 6.17
C HIS A 94 -11.13 1.83 4.89
N ASP A 95 -9.92 1.43 4.53
CA ASP A 95 -9.39 1.66 3.19
C ASP A 95 -10.20 0.79 2.23
N GLU A 96 -11.30 1.35 1.72
CA GLU A 96 -12.08 0.86 0.60
C GLU A 96 -11.16 0.78 -0.63
N ARG A 97 -10.34 -0.26 -0.70
CA ARG A 97 -9.69 -0.63 -1.95
C ARG A 97 -10.79 -1.03 -2.89
N THR A 98 -10.95 -0.26 -3.95
CA THR A 98 -11.92 -0.57 -4.98
C THR A 98 -11.34 -1.62 -5.92
N THR A 99 -12.19 -2.52 -6.41
CA THR A 99 -11.89 -3.33 -7.58
C THR A 99 -11.55 -2.43 -8.78
N ARG A 100 -11.04 -3.01 -9.88
CA ARG A 100 -10.91 -2.31 -11.17
C ARG A 100 -12.23 -1.68 -11.64
N SER A 101 -13.36 -2.22 -11.19
CA SER A 101 -14.71 -1.75 -11.47
C SER A 101 -15.22 -0.67 -10.51
N GLY A 102 -14.39 -0.17 -9.57
CA GLY A 102 -14.77 0.88 -8.62
C GLY A 102 -15.57 0.42 -7.39
N ARG A 103 -15.88 -0.88 -7.28
CA ARG A 103 -16.65 -1.43 -6.14
C ARG A 103 -15.74 -1.68 -4.92
N PRO A 104 -16.14 -1.30 -3.70
CA PRO A 104 -15.34 -1.53 -2.50
C PRO A 104 -15.19 -3.03 -2.22
N LEU A 105 -13.96 -3.49 -1.95
CA LEU A 105 -13.65 -4.92 -1.76
C LEU A 105 -14.46 -5.56 -0.64
N LYS A 106 -14.83 -4.80 0.39
CA LYS A 106 -15.58 -5.26 1.55
C LYS A 106 -16.98 -5.75 1.19
N GLU A 107 -17.59 -5.19 0.14
CA GLU A 107 -18.91 -5.64 -0.34
C GLU A 107 -18.83 -7.02 -0.99
N LEU A 108 -17.66 -7.46 -1.44
CA LEU A 108 -17.49 -8.77 -2.05
C LEU A 108 -17.45 -9.90 -1.02
N GLU A 109 -17.24 -9.61 0.27
CA GLU A 109 -17.20 -10.62 1.32
C GLU A 109 -18.56 -11.33 1.43
N GLY A 110 -18.56 -12.66 1.38
CA GLY A 110 -19.78 -13.47 1.35
C GLY A 110 -20.42 -13.63 -0.04
N MET A 111 -19.94 -12.91 -1.07
CA MET A 111 -20.45 -13.12 -2.43
C MET A 111 -19.98 -14.44 -3.03
N LEU A 112 -20.85 -15.03 -3.85
CA LEU A 112 -20.55 -16.20 -4.66
C LEU A 112 -19.95 -15.82 -6.01
N GLY A 113 -19.10 -16.71 -6.51
CA GLY A 113 -18.48 -16.60 -7.82
C GLY A 113 -18.08 -17.96 -8.37
N VAL A 114 -17.38 -17.93 -9.50
CA VAL A 114 -16.92 -19.13 -10.20
C VAL A 114 -15.43 -19.00 -10.49
N ALA A 115 -14.66 -20.04 -10.19
CA ALA A 115 -13.26 -20.15 -10.60
C ALA A 115 -13.16 -20.23 -12.13
N LYS A 116 -12.35 -19.37 -12.75
CA LYS A 116 -12.10 -19.37 -14.20
C LYS A 116 -10.78 -20.04 -14.59
N SER A 117 -9.86 -20.14 -13.64
CA SER A 117 -8.66 -20.97 -13.73
C SER A 117 -8.61 -21.87 -12.51
N ASP A 118 -7.64 -22.80 -12.48
CA ASP A 118 -7.29 -23.49 -11.25
C ASP A 118 -6.64 -22.50 -10.27
N LEU A 119 -6.96 -22.60 -8.98
CA LEU A 119 -6.40 -21.77 -7.91
C LEU A 119 -5.39 -22.59 -7.11
N LEU A 120 -4.10 -22.45 -7.46
CA LEU A 120 -2.98 -23.21 -6.90
C LEU A 120 -1.80 -22.34 -6.41
N PRO A 121 -1.95 -21.55 -5.33
CA PRO A 121 -3.19 -21.15 -4.68
C PRO A 121 -3.83 -19.93 -5.35
N ALA A 122 -3.13 -19.27 -6.27
CA ALA A 122 -3.63 -18.08 -6.95
C ALA A 122 -4.24 -18.45 -8.31
N GLY A 123 -5.29 -17.73 -8.69
CA GLY A 123 -5.98 -17.92 -9.96
C GLY A 123 -7.00 -16.81 -10.21
N LEU A 124 -7.78 -16.96 -11.29
CA LEU A 124 -8.79 -16.01 -11.69
C LEU A 124 -10.17 -16.52 -11.29
N ILE A 125 -11.00 -15.65 -10.72
CA ILE A 125 -12.41 -15.91 -10.42
C ILE A 125 -13.30 -14.88 -11.13
N GLU A 126 -14.57 -15.19 -11.28
CA GLU A 126 -15.61 -14.26 -11.73
C GLU A 126 -16.67 -14.11 -10.64
N ILE A 127 -16.90 -12.87 -10.19
CA ILE A 127 -17.95 -12.50 -9.23
C ILE A 127 -18.77 -11.37 -9.86
N ALA A 128 -20.10 -11.49 -9.87
CA ALA A 128 -21.01 -10.50 -10.43
C ALA A 128 -20.64 -10.04 -11.86
N GLY A 129 -20.18 -10.96 -12.72
CA GLY A 129 -19.76 -10.69 -14.10
C GLY A 129 -18.37 -10.05 -14.25
N HIS A 130 -17.63 -9.84 -13.16
CA HIS A 130 -16.30 -9.25 -13.19
C HIS A 130 -15.21 -10.27 -12.86
N LYS A 131 -14.21 -10.36 -13.75
CA LYS A 131 -13.01 -11.19 -13.55
C LYS A 131 -12.03 -10.50 -12.61
N MET A 132 -11.55 -11.24 -11.62
CA MET A 132 -10.63 -10.74 -10.60
C MET A 132 -9.71 -11.84 -10.09
N ASP A 133 -8.52 -11.45 -9.63
CA ASP A 133 -7.56 -12.39 -9.07
C ASP A 133 -7.95 -12.76 -7.63
N ALA A 134 -7.83 -14.04 -7.31
CA ALA A 134 -8.11 -14.56 -5.98
C ALA A 134 -7.12 -15.64 -5.56
N ILE A 135 -7.08 -15.89 -4.27
CA ILE A 135 -6.21 -16.87 -3.63
C ILE A 135 -7.10 -17.85 -2.86
N SER A 136 -6.96 -19.14 -3.14
CA SER A 136 -7.66 -20.19 -2.40
C SER A 136 -7.15 -20.29 -0.96
N THR A 137 -8.07 -20.55 -0.02
CA THR A 137 -7.72 -20.81 1.37
C THR A 137 -7.62 -22.31 1.61
N GLY A 138 -6.39 -22.79 1.85
CA GLY A 138 -6.14 -24.15 2.32
C GLY A 138 -6.01 -25.20 1.22
N THR A 139 -6.97 -25.28 0.29
CA THR A 139 -7.00 -26.34 -0.74
C THR A 139 -6.94 -25.78 -2.17
N PRO A 140 -6.38 -26.55 -3.11
CA PRO A 140 -6.63 -26.38 -4.53
C PRO A 140 -8.12 -26.23 -4.86
N ILE A 141 -8.44 -25.38 -5.83
CA ILE A 141 -9.79 -25.24 -6.36
C ILE A 141 -9.70 -25.30 -7.88
N ASP A 142 -10.40 -26.25 -8.49
CA ASP A 142 -10.39 -26.45 -9.94
C ASP A 142 -11.23 -25.39 -10.65
N ALA A 143 -10.88 -25.10 -11.90
CA ALA A 143 -11.65 -24.23 -12.78
C ALA A 143 -13.11 -24.72 -12.91
N GLY A 144 -14.06 -23.78 -12.89
CA GLY A 144 -15.50 -24.04 -12.94
C GLY A 144 -16.15 -24.25 -11.56
N THR A 145 -15.37 -24.41 -10.49
CA THR A 145 -15.89 -24.60 -9.14
C THR A 145 -16.54 -23.33 -8.60
N ARG A 146 -17.68 -23.45 -7.91
CA ARG A 146 -18.32 -22.35 -7.19
C ARG A 146 -17.52 -22.02 -5.93
N VAL A 147 -17.25 -20.73 -5.75
CA VAL A 147 -16.44 -20.22 -4.65
C VAL A 147 -17.17 -19.11 -3.91
N VAL A 148 -16.87 -18.94 -2.63
CA VAL A 148 -17.34 -17.84 -1.80
C VAL A 148 -16.16 -17.04 -1.27
N VAL A 149 -16.30 -15.72 -1.26
CA VAL A 149 -15.29 -14.82 -0.70
C VAL A 149 -15.33 -14.88 0.83
N VAL A 150 -14.22 -15.31 1.41
CA VAL A 150 -14.08 -15.42 2.87
C VAL A 150 -13.65 -14.09 3.47
N ASN A 151 -12.71 -13.40 2.82
CA ASN A 151 -12.17 -12.13 3.28
C ASN A 151 -11.44 -11.41 2.14
N THR A 152 -11.43 -10.09 2.21
CA THR A 152 -10.64 -9.23 1.34
C THR A 152 -9.58 -8.46 2.15
N ASN A 153 -8.32 -8.92 2.08
CA ASN A 153 -7.23 -8.30 2.84
C ASN A 153 -6.19 -7.67 1.92
N ALA A 154 -5.92 -6.39 2.13
CA ALA A 154 -4.84 -5.66 1.45
C ALA A 154 -4.87 -5.82 -0.09
N GLY A 155 -6.05 -5.80 -0.71
CA GLY A 155 -6.21 -5.92 -2.17
C GLY A 155 -6.12 -7.35 -2.70
N LYS A 156 -6.05 -8.37 -1.82
CA LYS A 156 -6.09 -9.78 -2.18
C LYS A 156 -7.43 -10.36 -1.76
N ILE A 157 -8.12 -11.01 -2.69
CA ILE A 157 -9.39 -11.69 -2.45
C ILE A 157 -9.07 -13.13 -2.06
N ARG A 158 -9.60 -13.57 -0.91
CA ARG A 158 -9.44 -14.95 -0.43
C ARG A 158 -10.75 -15.68 -0.59
N VAL A 159 -10.69 -16.86 -1.20
CA VAL A 159 -11.88 -17.66 -1.51
C VAL A 159 -11.73 -19.09 -1.01
N ARG A 160 -12.86 -19.72 -0.73
CA ARG A 160 -12.98 -21.16 -0.51
C ARG A 160 -14.08 -21.74 -1.40
N ILE A 161 -14.11 -23.07 -1.48
CA ILE A 161 -15.23 -23.79 -2.10
C ILE A 161 -16.52 -23.42 -1.36
N ALA A 162 -17.55 -23.06 -2.11
CA ALA A 162 -18.87 -22.75 -1.56
C ALA A 162 -19.56 -24.03 -1.04
N MET A 163 -20.29 -23.90 0.06
CA MET A 163 -21.13 -24.98 0.58
C MET A 163 -22.49 -25.00 -0.13
N GLU A 164 -23.15 -26.17 -0.15
CA GLU A 164 -24.45 -26.34 -0.82
C GLU A 164 -25.53 -25.36 -0.31
N SER A 165 -25.53 -25.07 0.99
CA SER A 165 -26.45 -24.10 1.59
C SER A 165 -26.24 -22.67 1.09
N GLU A 166 -24.99 -22.31 0.77
CA GLU A 166 -24.64 -20.99 0.22
C GLU A 166 -25.08 -20.91 -1.25
N ILE A 167 -24.92 -21.99 -2.01
CA ILE A 167 -25.35 -22.10 -3.41
C ILE A 167 -26.87 -22.00 -3.52
N GLN A 168 -27.61 -22.66 -2.62
CA GLN A 168 -29.07 -22.60 -2.59
C GLN A 168 -29.58 -21.19 -2.22
N ALA A 169 -28.98 -20.54 -1.22
CA ALA A 169 -29.36 -19.19 -0.82
C ALA A 169 -29.20 -18.16 -1.96
N ASP A 170 -28.17 -18.31 -2.79
CA ASP A 170 -27.94 -17.47 -3.99
C ASP A 170 -28.94 -17.77 -5.12
N ALA A 171 -29.34 -19.03 -5.29
CA ALA A 171 -30.35 -19.43 -6.26
C ALA A 171 -31.74 -18.89 -5.89
N ASP A 172 -32.13 -18.98 -4.62
CA ASP A 172 -33.41 -18.49 -4.10
C ASP A 172 -33.49 -16.95 -4.22
N ALA A 173 -32.39 -16.25 -3.93
CA ALA A 173 -32.31 -14.80 -4.08
C ALA A 173 -32.50 -14.32 -5.54
N ASN A 174 -31.98 -15.08 -6.52
CA ASN A 174 -32.13 -14.73 -7.94
C ASN A 174 -33.52 -15.08 -8.52
N GLN A 175 -34.25 -16.03 -7.94
CA GLN A 175 -35.62 -16.35 -8.37
C GLN A 175 -36.64 -15.28 -7.97
N GLN A 176 -36.43 -14.58 -6.86
CA GLN A 176 -37.36 -13.58 -6.36
C GLN A 176 -37.28 -12.21 -7.06
N VAL A 177 -36.23 -11.96 -7.85
CA VAL A 177 -36.09 -10.73 -8.68
C VAL A 177 -36.82 -10.87 -10.02
N ASN A 178 -37.22 -12.09 -10.39
CA ASN A 178 -37.87 -12.39 -11.66
C ASN A 178 -39.39 -12.60 -11.49
N LEU A 179 -40.08 -11.72 -10.75
CA LEU A 179 -41.55 -11.67 -10.84
C LEU A 179 -41.92 -11.14 -12.24
N PRO A 180 -42.69 -11.91 -13.04
CA PRO A 180 -43.11 -11.48 -14.37
C PRO A 180 -44.01 -10.24 -14.30
N ASP A 181 -43.91 -9.37 -15.31
CA ASP A 181 -44.77 -8.22 -15.63
C ASP A 181 -46.29 -8.54 -15.74
N SER A 182 -46.72 -9.75 -15.39
CA SER A 182 -48.07 -10.28 -15.59
C SER A 182 -49.14 -9.76 -14.62
N LEU A 183 -48.84 -8.76 -13.78
CA LEU A 183 -49.84 -8.12 -12.89
C LEU A 183 -50.34 -6.75 -13.38
N LEU A 184 -49.91 -6.28 -14.56
CA LEU A 184 -50.50 -5.08 -15.19
C LEU A 184 -51.73 -5.37 -16.07
N SER A 185 -52.16 -6.63 -16.18
CA SER A 185 -53.29 -7.04 -17.03
C SER A 185 -54.64 -7.20 -16.32
N GLU A 186 -54.73 -6.94 -15.01
CA GLU A 186 -56.00 -6.94 -14.26
C GLU A 186 -56.35 -5.54 -13.74
N LEU A 187 -56.56 -4.59 -14.66
CA LEU A 187 -57.43 -3.45 -14.36
C LEU A 187 -58.80 -3.72 -15.00
N PRO A 188 -59.89 -3.84 -14.22
CA PRO A 188 -61.21 -4.06 -14.76
C PRO A 188 -61.64 -2.86 -15.61
N SER A 189 -62.01 -3.17 -16.85
CA SER A 189 -62.72 -2.31 -17.78
C SER A 189 -63.97 -1.73 -17.11
N ALA A 190 -63.96 -0.45 -16.80
CA ALA A 190 -65.17 0.32 -16.50
C ALA A 190 -65.33 1.42 -17.55
N VAL A 191 -66.49 1.38 -18.17
CA VAL A 191 -66.94 2.06 -19.39
C VAL A 191 -67.72 3.32 -19.00
N ASP A 192 -67.63 4.34 -19.86
CA ASP A 192 -68.57 5.46 -20.08
C ASP A 192 -68.98 6.41 -18.94
N ALA A 193 -68.75 7.72 -19.13
CA ALA A 193 -69.84 8.65 -19.51
C ALA A 193 -69.36 10.12 -19.72
N ALA A 194 -69.86 10.71 -20.82
CA ALA A 194 -70.14 12.14 -21.09
C ALA A 194 -68.95 13.13 -21.26
N SER A 195 -68.58 13.61 -22.47
CA SER A 195 -69.26 14.55 -23.41
C SER A 195 -69.34 16.01 -22.94
N ASP A 196 -68.42 16.88 -23.41
CA ASP A 196 -68.72 18.09 -24.22
C ASP A 196 -67.46 18.95 -24.52
N GLN A 197 -67.35 19.44 -25.76
CA GLN A 197 -66.37 20.42 -26.28
C GLN A 197 -66.83 21.89 -25.96
N PRO A 198 -66.14 23.02 -26.29
CA PRO A 198 -65.04 23.23 -27.27
C PRO A 198 -63.86 24.16 -26.85
N THR A 199 -62.85 24.22 -27.71
CA THR A 199 -61.74 25.22 -27.85
C THR A 199 -62.25 26.58 -28.42
N PRO A 200 -61.47 27.66 -28.73
CA PRO A 200 -60.00 27.79 -28.87
C PRO A 200 -59.36 29.17 -28.45
N THR A 201 -58.12 29.40 -28.94
CA THR A 201 -57.30 30.64 -29.05
C THR A 201 -56.16 30.79 -28.03
N SER A 202 -54.96 31.27 -28.33
CA SER A 202 -54.12 31.42 -29.54
C SER A 202 -52.82 32.11 -29.08
N SER A 203 -51.64 31.66 -29.53
CA SER A 203 -50.49 32.49 -29.98
C SER A 203 -49.16 31.70 -29.84
N THR A 204 -48.49 31.27 -30.92
CA THR A 204 -47.35 31.95 -31.61
C THR A 204 -46.29 32.49 -30.63
N SER A 205 -44.98 32.20 -30.71
CA SER A 205 -44.10 32.16 -31.89
C SER A 205 -42.71 31.54 -31.58
N SER A 206 -42.22 30.67 -32.45
CA SER A 206 -40.79 30.56 -32.87
C SER A 206 -40.64 31.38 -34.18
N PRO A 207 -39.44 31.75 -34.71
CA PRO A 207 -38.20 30.94 -34.76
C PRO A 207 -36.87 31.76 -34.79
N SER A 208 -35.78 31.12 -35.25
CA SER A 208 -34.57 31.70 -35.88
C SER A 208 -33.34 31.89 -34.97
N ASN A 209 -32.08 31.65 -35.35
CA ASN A 209 -31.37 30.87 -36.38
C ASN A 209 -29.86 31.17 -36.17
N ALA A 210 -28.96 30.27 -36.59
CA ALA A 210 -27.53 30.52 -36.93
C ALA A 210 -26.60 30.99 -35.78
N SER A 211 -25.27 30.80 -35.77
CA SER A 211 -24.24 30.43 -36.75
C SER A 211 -22.99 30.08 -35.90
N SER A 212 -22.29 28.95 -36.11
CA SER A 212 -21.22 28.71 -37.09
C SER A 212 -19.80 29.20 -36.69
N LYS A 213 -18.82 28.34 -37.06
CA LYS A 213 -17.36 28.58 -37.25
C LYS A 213 -16.51 28.60 -35.97
N SER A 214 -15.29 28.06 -35.91
CA SER A 214 -14.25 27.66 -36.88
C SER A 214 -13.28 26.73 -36.12
N SER A 215 -12.96 25.51 -36.56
CA SER A 215 -11.96 25.14 -37.59
C SER A 215 -10.52 25.61 -37.30
N LYS A 216 -9.61 24.64 -37.13
CA LYS A 216 -8.25 24.45 -37.74
C LYS A 216 -7.37 23.63 -36.77
N SER A 217 -7.00 22.38 -37.03
CA SER A 217 -6.13 21.80 -38.08
C SER A 217 -4.66 22.18 -37.96
N SER A 218 -3.80 21.20 -37.65
CA SER A 218 -2.49 20.93 -38.31
C SER A 218 -1.67 19.92 -37.47
N THR A 219 -1.59 18.64 -37.84
CA THR A 219 -0.45 18.03 -38.57
C THR A 219 0.95 18.52 -38.17
N SER A 220 1.77 17.62 -37.61
CA SER A 220 3.13 17.42 -38.13
C SER A 220 3.72 16.09 -37.64
N ASN A 221 4.28 15.38 -38.59
CA ASN A 221 5.05 14.15 -38.54
C ASN A 221 6.52 14.45 -38.18
N LYS A 222 7.36 13.39 -38.11
CA LYS A 222 8.85 13.36 -37.93
C LYS A 222 9.34 13.58 -36.49
N SER A 223 10.34 12.89 -35.95
CA SER A 223 11.43 12.09 -36.55
C SER A 223 12.21 11.39 -35.42
N SER A 224 12.59 10.12 -35.61
CA SER A 224 13.75 9.51 -34.92
C SER A 224 15.03 10.29 -35.23
N PRO A 225 16.05 10.20 -34.36
CA PRO A 225 17.24 9.48 -34.84
C PRO A 225 18.04 8.71 -33.77
N ASP A 226 18.84 7.80 -34.30
CA ASP A 226 20.19 7.40 -33.86
C ASP A 226 20.36 6.49 -32.64
N GLU A 227 20.41 5.20 -33.00
CA GLU A 227 21.31 4.22 -32.43
C GLU A 227 22.74 4.49 -32.93
N SER A 228 23.69 4.77 -32.01
CA SER A 228 25.12 4.68 -32.29
C SER A 228 25.87 4.08 -31.09
N PRO A 229 26.88 3.21 -31.30
CA PRO A 229 27.35 2.27 -30.30
C PRO A 229 28.35 2.89 -29.32
N ARG A 230 28.25 2.53 -28.03
CA ARG A 230 29.29 2.85 -27.03
C ARG A 230 30.62 2.14 -27.40
N PRO A 231 31.76 2.84 -27.40
CA PRO A 231 33.07 2.19 -27.51
C PRO A 231 33.40 1.41 -26.23
N ALA A 232 33.96 0.21 -26.42
CA ALA A 232 34.48 -0.64 -25.37
C ALA A 232 35.59 0.09 -24.59
N GLN A 233 35.48 0.11 -23.26
CA GLN A 233 36.56 0.58 -22.41
C GLN A 233 37.67 -0.49 -22.36
N PRO A 234 38.94 -0.13 -22.60
CA PRO A 234 40.06 -1.05 -22.42
C PRO A 234 40.26 -1.35 -20.92
N ASN A 235 40.46 -2.63 -20.61
CA ASN A 235 40.72 -3.15 -19.28
C ASN A 235 41.94 -2.46 -18.64
N MET A 236 41.72 -1.84 -17.49
CA MET A 236 42.71 -1.11 -16.71
C MET A 236 43.51 -2.05 -15.78
N LEU A 237 44.05 -3.14 -16.32
CA LEU A 237 44.80 -4.16 -15.55
C LEU A 237 46.19 -4.46 -16.13
N ASP A 238 46.77 -3.54 -16.90
CA ASP A 238 48.07 -3.75 -17.55
C ASP A 238 49.14 -2.69 -17.18
N SER A 239 49.00 -2.04 -16.03
CA SER A 239 49.97 -1.06 -15.55
C SER A 239 50.30 -1.22 -14.07
N LEU A 240 50.69 -2.43 -13.67
CA LEU A 240 51.48 -2.64 -12.46
C LEU A 240 52.89 -3.01 -12.88
N ASP A 241 53.71 -1.96 -13.06
CA ASP A 241 55.16 -2.04 -13.14
C ASP A 241 55.69 -2.82 -11.93
N LEU A 242 56.24 -4.00 -12.20
CA LEU A 242 57.00 -4.82 -11.25
C LEU A 242 58.48 -4.46 -11.34
N ASP A 243 58.83 -3.19 -11.10
CA ASP A 243 60.23 -2.75 -11.10
C ASP A 243 60.54 -1.73 -9.99
N SER A 244 59.97 -1.93 -8.81
CA SER A 244 60.24 -1.07 -7.64
C SER A 244 60.37 -1.87 -6.35
N LEU A 245 61.19 -2.93 -6.39
CA LEU A 245 61.75 -3.56 -5.20
C LEU A 245 63.27 -3.76 -5.38
N GLU A 246 64.00 -2.66 -5.28
CA GLU A 246 65.34 -2.62 -4.68
C GLU A 246 65.30 -1.78 -3.41
#